data_AF-D7LNF8-F1
#
_entry.id   AF-D7LNF8-F1
#
_cell.length_a   1.000
_cell.length_b   1.000
_cell.length_c   1.000
_cell.angle_alpha   90.00
_cell.angle_beta   90.00
_cell.angle_gamma   90.00
#
_symmetry.space_group_name_H-M   'P 1'
#
loop_
_entity.id
_entity.type
_entity.pdbx_description
1 polymer ?
#
loop_
_entity_poly.entity_id
_entity_poly.type
_entity_poly.pdbx_seq_one_letter_code
_entity_poly.pdbx_strand_id
1 'polypeptide(L)'
;MADLLRQLLDSGKLSDETCHSILCGLSKHVDTFHLSKTEEEVDGWTSEEDEQLDEEYCRQFTESLGFDIDGNVRIPACGISPVFLGANENPRSEIALYGRLGVHCFNIDKERKLKYMRIPKYNIQFPKAMSFYITVDVKDLADNSAHTLQTLVIRSFSRNGEHLRVSTGICRIKPETPEGDICLVDEKAIDKFYRGVMPNFVSKQGAVTDKLRFYEVQEQDICANDWLRLYTEFALFSLWRYNEDGFESCLPVEIKKIIVETCETHREPRLKLKSSNAIFHINFSAKSCDYKSVVRRTTDGKPGHIVLEINTWKNDQPSST
;
A
#
# COMPACT_ATOMS: atom_id res chain seq x y z
N MET A 1 3.18 24.92 6.72
CA MET A 1 2.08 23.96 7.00
C MET A 1 2.57 22.54 7.31
N ALA A 2 3.46 21.93 6.50
CA ALA A 2 3.93 20.56 6.73
C ALA A 2 4.69 20.33 8.05
N ASP A 3 5.57 21.26 8.45
CA ASP A 3 6.32 21.14 9.71
C ASP A 3 5.44 21.35 10.94
N LEU A 4 4.42 22.20 10.81
CA LEU A 4 3.40 22.42 11.83
C LEU A 4 2.51 21.18 12.01
N LEU A 5 2.04 20.57 10.92
CA LEU A 5 1.26 19.32 10.97
C LEU A 5 2.09 18.17 11.56
N ARG A 6 3.39 18.11 11.25
CA ARG A 6 4.31 17.13 11.82
C ARG A 6 4.50 17.33 13.33
N GLN A 7 4.73 18.57 13.78
CA GLN A 7 4.77 18.89 15.22
C GLN A 7 3.43 18.59 15.93
N LEU A 8 2.30 18.77 15.26
CA LEU A 8 0.97 18.49 15.83
C LEU A 8 0.67 16.98 15.91
N LEU A 9 1.14 16.19 14.93
CA LEU A 9 1.12 14.72 14.98
C LEU A 9 2.04 14.20 16.09
N ASP A 10 3.28 14.70 16.17
CA ASP A 10 4.28 14.29 17.16
C ASP A 10 3.86 14.67 18.60
N SER A 11 3.06 15.73 18.76
CA SER A 11 2.50 16.15 20.06
C SER A 11 1.17 15.50 20.41
N GLY A 12 0.62 14.63 19.54
CA GLY A 12 -0.68 13.97 19.74
C GLY A 12 -1.89 14.91 19.71
N LYS A 13 -1.69 16.18 19.34
CA LYS A 13 -2.75 17.20 19.25
C LYS A 13 -3.56 17.10 17.96
N LEU A 14 -3.07 16.34 16.99
CA LEU A 14 -3.73 16.03 15.75
C LEU A 14 -3.68 14.52 15.53
N SER A 15 -4.83 13.90 15.26
CA SER A 15 -4.86 12.50 14.89
C SER A 15 -4.41 12.31 13.43
N ASP A 16 -3.87 11.15 13.11
CA ASP A 16 -3.49 10.82 11.73
C ASP A 16 -4.66 10.89 10.76
N GLU A 17 -5.87 10.50 11.20
CA GLU A 17 -7.10 10.59 10.43
C GLU A 17 -7.49 12.05 10.15
N THR A 18 -7.31 12.94 11.13
CA THR A 18 -7.57 14.38 10.97
C THR A 18 -6.50 15.03 10.11
N CYS A 19 -5.23 14.68 10.30
CA CYS A 19 -4.14 15.18 9.46
C CYS A 19 -4.31 14.73 8.00
N HIS A 20 -4.73 13.49 7.78
CA HIS A 20 -5.03 12.97 6.45
C HIS A 20 -6.26 13.65 5.86
N SER A 21 -7.32 13.85 6.63
CA SER A 21 -8.52 14.59 6.18
C SER A 21 -8.19 16.03 5.80
N ILE A 22 -7.27 16.69 6.52
CA ILE A 22 -6.78 18.03 6.19
C ILE A 22 -5.92 17.99 4.92
N LEU A 23 -5.00 17.04 4.80
CA LEU A 23 -4.14 16.87 3.63
C LEU A 23 -4.90 16.46 2.36
N CYS A 24 -6.05 15.80 2.51
CA CYS A 24 -6.93 15.41 1.41
C CYS A 24 -8.05 16.42 1.13
N GLY A 25 -8.14 17.54 1.86
CA GLY A 25 -9.21 18.54 1.68
C GLY A 25 -10.61 18.05 2.09
N LEU A 26 -10.70 17.03 2.93
CA LEU A 26 -11.94 16.35 3.34
C LEU A 26 -12.52 16.86 4.68
N SER A 27 -11.83 17.78 5.38
CA SER A 27 -12.29 18.32 6.67
C SER A 27 -13.04 19.64 6.51
N LYS A 28 -14.31 19.69 6.99
CA LYS A 28 -15.13 20.92 7.05
C LYS A 28 -14.78 21.85 8.23
N HIS A 29 -13.71 21.57 8.98
CA HIS A 29 -13.43 22.19 10.30
C HIS A 29 -12.15 23.04 10.35
N VAL A 30 -11.68 23.56 9.22
CA VAL A 30 -10.47 24.43 9.16
C VAL A 30 -10.60 25.65 10.11
N ASP A 31 -11.82 26.16 10.32
CA ASP A 31 -12.07 27.30 11.21
C ASP A 31 -11.91 27.03 12.72
N THR A 32 -11.79 25.76 13.15
CA THR A 32 -11.85 25.41 14.59
C THR A 32 -10.49 25.36 15.28
N PHE A 33 -9.39 25.40 14.52
CA PHE A 33 -8.05 25.49 15.10
C PHE A 33 -7.66 26.97 15.19
N HIS A 34 -7.97 27.61 16.32
CA HIS A 34 -7.35 28.86 16.74
C HIS A 34 -5.83 28.63 16.87
N LEU A 35 -5.10 28.72 15.76
CA LEU A 35 -3.68 29.02 15.74
C LEU A 35 -3.55 30.42 16.33
N SER A 36 -3.10 30.50 17.58
CA SER A 36 -2.74 31.77 18.20
C SER A 36 -1.77 32.50 17.27
N LYS A 37 -2.22 33.65 16.74
CA LYS A 37 -1.38 34.64 16.08
C LYS A 37 -0.20 34.98 17.00
N THR A 38 0.98 34.50 16.66
CA THR A 38 2.20 35.27 16.91
C THR A 38 2.51 35.99 15.62
N GLU A 39 2.19 37.28 15.61
CA GLU A 39 2.54 38.24 14.58
C GLU A 39 4.05 38.41 14.57
N GLU A 40 4.74 37.62 13.75
CA GLU A 40 5.97 38.09 13.09
C GLU A 40 5.64 38.17 11.61
N GLU A 41 5.57 39.41 11.11
CA GLU A 41 5.40 39.75 9.70
C GLU A 41 6.52 39.12 8.88
N VAL A 42 6.25 37.92 8.33
CA VAL A 42 6.97 37.40 7.18
C VAL A 42 6.20 37.85 5.95
N ASP A 43 6.56 39.04 5.49
CA ASP A 43 6.10 39.65 4.25
C ASP A 43 6.41 38.69 3.07
N GLY A 44 5.36 38.18 2.40
CA GLY A 44 5.52 37.32 1.22
C GLY A 44 4.56 36.14 1.03
N TRP A 45 3.52 35.98 1.86
CA TRP A 45 2.43 35.02 1.55
C TRP A 45 1.23 35.81 1.07
N THR A 46 1.14 35.96 -0.25
CA THR A 46 -0.11 36.38 -0.90
C THR A 46 -1.23 35.47 -0.41
N SER A 47 -2.29 36.13 0.06
CA SER A 47 -3.57 35.56 0.44
C SER A 47 -3.95 34.34 -0.38
N GLU A 48 -4.52 33.33 0.29
CA GLU A 48 -5.38 32.32 -0.33
C GLU A 48 -6.48 33.07 -1.12
N GLU A 49 -6.21 33.42 -2.36
CA GLU A 49 -7.24 33.66 -3.34
C GLU A 49 -8.01 32.34 -3.41
N ASP A 50 -9.32 32.37 -3.11
CA ASP A 50 -10.21 31.23 -3.27
C ASP A 50 -9.99 30.65 -4.68
N GLU A 51 -9.19 29.59 -4.79
CA GLU A 51 -8.92 28.98 -6.08
C GLU A 51 -10.27 28.51 -6.61
N GLN A 52 -10.78 29.20 -7.63
CA GLN A 52 -12.04 28.83 -8.26
C GLN A 52 -11.87 27.43 -8.83
N LEU A 53 -12.42 26.45 -8.12
CA LEU A 53 -12.33 25.04 -8.49
C LEU A 53 -13.08 24.84 -9.80
N ASP A 54 -12.44 24.12 -10.71
CA ASP A 54 -13.07 23.70 -11.96
C ASP A 54 -14.24 22.76 -11.64
N GLU A 55 -15.46 23.18 -11.97
CA GLU A 55 -16.69 22.42 -11.72
C GLU A 55 -16.63 21.04 -12.37
N GLU A 56 -15.99 20.93 -13.55
CA GLU A 56 -15.84 19.67 -14.26
C GLU A 56 -14.84 18.74 -13.56
N TYR A 57 -13.74 19.28 -13.03
CA TYR A 57 -12.83 18.51 -12.17
C TYR A 57 -13.57 17.98 -10.92
N CYS A 58 -14.33 18.83 -10.23
CA CYS A 58 -15.08 18.46 -9.03
C CYS A 58 -16.14 17.39 -9.33
N ARG A 59 -16.84 17.51 -10.46
CA ARG A 59 -17.83 16.53 -10.93
C ARG A 59 -17.17 15.19 -11.22
N GLN A 60 -16.09 15.16 -12.01
CA GLN A 60 -15.34 13.96 -12.35
C GLN A 60 -14.75 13.27 -11.11
N PHE A 61 -14.20 14.06 -10.17
CA PHE A 61 -13.71 13.55 -8.89
C PHE A 61 -14.83 12.85 -8.11
N THR A 62 -15.99 13.49 -7.97
CA THR A 62 -17.11 12.96 -7.19
C THR A 62 -17.70 11.69 -7.81
N GLU A 63 -17.90 11.67 -9.12
CA GLU A 63 -18.48 10.53 -9.83
C GLU A 63 -17.54 9.32 -9.88
N SER A 64 -16.24 9.56 -9.99
CA SER A 64 -15.25 8.48 -10.18
C SER A 64 -14.43 8.15 -8.94
N LEU A 65 -14.61 8.88 -7.84
CA LEU A 65 -13.70 8.90 -6.68
C LEU A 65 -12.25 9.22 -7.07
N GLY A 66 -12.08 10.09 -8.07
CA GLY A 66 -10.78 10.52 -8.57
C GLY A 66 -10.04 9.53 -9.47
N PHE A 67 -10.66 8.41 -9.90
CA PHE A 67 -10.05 7.45 -10.84
C PHE A 67 -10.18 7.86 -12.31
N ASP A 68 -11.24 8.60 -12.67
CA ASP A 68 -11.54 9.03 -14.03
C ASP A 68 -11.55 10.57 -14.07
N ILE A 69 -10.35 11.15 -14.29
CA ILE A 69 -10.13 12.59 -14.45
C ILE A 69 -9.53 12.82 -15.85
N ASP A 70 -10.10 13.76 -16.61
CA ASP A 70 -9.62 14.17 -17.94
C ASP A 70 -8.34 15.03 -17.80
N GLY A 71 -7.43 14.95 -18.77
CA GLY A 71 -6.23 15.79 -18.80
C GLY A 71 -6.49 17.27 -19.13
N ASN A 72 -7.70 17.62 -19.58
CA ASN A 72 -8.06 18.98 -20.01
C ASN A 72 -8.70 19.85 -18.93
N VAL A 73 -9.03 19.29 -17.76
CA VAL A 73 -9.59 20.06 -16.65
C VAL A 73 -8.49 20.83 -15.91
N ARG A 74 -8.84 21.95 -15.30
CA ARG A 74 -7.91 22.69 -14.44
C ARG A 74 -7.78 21.95 -13.10
N ILE A 75 -6.62 21.34 -12.89
CA ILE A 75 -6.29 20.60 -11.65
C ILE A 75 -5.90 21.61 -10.55
N PRO A 76 -6.55 21.58 -9.38
CA PRO A 76 -6.17 22.42 -8.24
C PRO A 76 -4.75 22.13 -7.73
N ALA A 77 -4.16 23.06 -6.98
CA ALA A 77 -2.77 22.92 -6.50
C ALA A 77 -2.49 21.62 -5.69
N CYS A 78 -3.49 21.12 -4.95
CA CYS A 78 -3.43 19.85 -4.20
C CYS A 78 -4.32 18.76 -4.80
N GLY A 79 -4.66 18.90 -6.10
CA GLY A 79 -5.54 18.02 -6.83
C GLY A 79 -4.90 16.69 -7.22
N ILE A 80 -5.73 15.84 -7.82
CA ILE A 80 -5.35 14.55 -8.36
C ILE A 80 -5.03 14.74 -9.85
N SER A 81 -3.78 14.48 -10.22
CA SER A 81 -3.31 14.61 -11.59
C SER A 81 -3.36 13.27 -12.32
N PRO A 82 -4.01 13.19 -13.50
CA PRO A 82 -4.08 11.96 -14.26
C PRO A 82 -2.79 11.67 -15.02
N VAL A 83 -2.41 10.39 -15.06
CA VAL A 83 -1.33 9.85 -15.89
C VAL A 83 -1.89 8.75 -16.77
N PHE A 84 -1.85 8.98 -18.08
CA PHE A 84 -2.26 8.01 -19.09
C PHE A 84 -1.04 7.30 -19.66
N LEU A 85 -1.09 5.98 -19.73
CA LEU A 85 -0.01 5.17 -20.29
C LEU A 85 -0.39 4.71 -21.69
N GLY A 86 0.55 4.82 -22.63
CA GLY A 86 0.39 4.28 -23.97
C GLY A 86 0.17 2.76 -23.95
N ALA A 87 -0.38 2.20 -25.04
CA ALA A 87 -0.68 0.76 -25.12
C ALA A 87 0.54 -0.15 -24.87
N ASN A 88 1.75 0.35 -25.16
CA ASN A 88 3.02 -0.37 -25.03
C ASN A 88 3.90 0.18 -23.89
N GLU A 89 3.40 1.11 -23.07
CA GLU A 89 4.18 1.71 -21.99
C GLU A 89 3.95 0.94 -20.69
N ASN A 90 5.05 0.63 -20.00
CA ASN A 90 4.98 0.07 -18.68
C ASN A 90 4.88 1.18 -17.63
N PRO A 91 4.06 1.00 -16.59
CA PRO A 91 4.08 1.89 -15.44
C PRO A 91 5.44 1.79 -14.75
N ARG A 92 5.78 2.83 -13.97
CA ARG A 92 6.90 2.76 -13.02
C ARG A 92 6.77 1.54 -12.10
N SER A 93 7.90 0.97 -11.70
CA SER A 93 7.98 -0.22 -10.86
C SER A 93 7.13 -0.13 -9.58
N GLU A 94 7.10 1.04 -8.93
CA GLU A 94 6.24 1.30 -7.77
C GLU A 94 4.74 1.15 -8.09
N ILE A 95 4.31 1.74 -9.21
CA ILE A 95 2.91 1.72 -9.65
C ILE A 95 2.51 0.29 -10.06
N ALA A 96 3.41 -0.46 -10.69
CA ALA A 96 3.20 -1.87 -11.00
C ALA A 96 3.03 -2.73 -9.74
N LEU A 97 3.82 -2.48 -8.68
CA LEU A 97 3.68 -3.16 -7.39
C LEU A 97 2.33 -2.81 -6.73
N TYR A 98 1.94 -1.54 -6.75
CA TYR A 98 0.69 -1.07 -6.15
C TYR A 98 -0.56 -1.59 -6.87
N GLY A 99 -0.55 -1.63 -8.19
CA GLY A 99 -1.63 -2.26 -8.96
C GLY A 99 -1.77 -3.75 -8.65
N ARG A 100 -0.65 -4.49 -8.58
CA ARG A 100 -0.65 -5.90 -8.18
C ARG A 100 -1.11 -6.11 -6.74
N LEU A 101 -0.80 -5.19 -5.82
CA LEU A 101 -1.32 -5.21 -4.44
C LEU A 101 -2.85 -5.07 -4.40
N GLY A 102 -3.43 -4.17 -5.19
CA GLY A 102 -4.89 -4.02 -5.26
C GLY A 102 -5.59 -5.26 -5.83
N VAL A 103 -5.00 -5.88 -6.86
CA VAL A 103 -5.51 -7.16 -7.41
C VAL A 103 -5.43 -8.27 -6.33
N HIS A 104 -4.33 -8.33 -5.59
CA HIS A 104 -4.16 -9.29 -4.50
C HIS A 104 -5.17 -9.09 -3.38
N CYS A 105 -5.39 -7.85 -2.94
CA CYS A 105 -6.40 -7.51 -1.94
C CYS A 105 -7.80 -7.99 -2.39
N PHE A 106 -8.19 -7.66 -3.63
CA PHE A 106 -9.48 -8.08 -4.17
C PHE A 106 -9.63 -9.60 -4.24
N ASN A 107 -8.57 -10.31 -4.65
CA ASN A 107 -8.58 -11.78 -4.73
C ASN A 107 -8.77 -12.43 -3.36
N ILE A 108 -8.15 -11.89 -2.30
CA ILE A 108 -8.37 -12.36 -0.92
C ILE A 108 -9.81 -12.08 -0.50
N ASP A 109 -10.27 -10.83 -0.64
CA ASP A 109 -11.55 -10.38 -0.09
C ASP A 109 -12.76 -11.04 -0.77
N LYS A 110 -12.64 -11.35 -2.06
CA LYS A 110 -13.72 -11.93 -2.87
C LYS A 110 -13.51 -13.40 -3.19
N GLU A 111 -12.43 -14.01 -2.70
CA GLU A 111 -12.01 -15.38 -3.04
C GLU A 111 -11.95 -15.62 -4.57
N ARG A 112 -11.40 -14.64 -5.30
CA ARG A 112 -11.27 -14.66 -6.77
C ARG A 112 -9.83 -14.97 -7.19
N LYS A 113 -9.66 -15.22 -8.49
CA LYS A 113 -8.35 -15.44 -9.13
C LYS A 113 -8.19 -14.53 -10.33
N LEU A 114 -8.25 -13.22 -10.08
CA LEU A 114 -7.94 -12.21 -11.09
C LEU A 114 -6.44 -12.22 -11.36
N LYS A 115 -6.09 -12.29 -12.63
CA LYS A 115 -4.72 -12.16 -13.15
C LYS A 115 -4.49 -10.71 -13.60
N TYR A 116 -3.45 -10.09 -13.06
CA TYR A 116 -2.95 -8.78 -13.51
C TYR A 116 -2.52 -8.85 -14.99
N MET A 117 -2.98 -7.89 -15.80
CA MET A 117 -2.58 -7.77 -17.21
C MET A 117 -1.71 -6.54 -17.45
N ARG A 118 -2.22 -5.33 -17.15
CA ARG A 118 -1.50 -4.06 -17.33
C ARG A 118 -2.16 -2.93 -16.55
N ILE A 119 -1.50 -1.78 -16.48
CA ILE A 119 -2.06 -0.53 -15.96
C ILE A 119 -2.24 0.43 -17.14
N PRO A 120 -3.46 0.70 -17.63
CA PRO A 120 -3.68 1.68 -18.69
C PRO A 120 -3.52 3.13 -18.21
N LYS A 121 -3.80 3.39 -16.92
CA LYS A 121 -3.72 4.73 -16.33
C LYS A 121 -3.68 4.67 -14.82
N TYR A 122 -3.20 5.75 -14.23
CA TYR A 122 -3.27 5.98 -12.80
C TYR A 122 -3.25 7.47 -12.53
N ASN A 123 -3.83 7.90 -11.41
CA ASN A 123 -3.79 9.30 -11.00
C ASN A 123 -3.01 9.44 -9.69
N ILE A 124 -2.32 10.56 -9.52
CA ILE A 124 -1.44 10.83 -8.37
C ILE A 124 -1.87 12.13 -7.69
N GLN A 125 -1.94 12.11 -6.36
CA GLN A 125 -2.18 13.34 -5.58
C GLN A 125 -0.86 14.05 -5.22
N PHE A 126 -0.72 15.30 -5.64
CA PHE A 126 0.43 16.19 -5.34
C PHE A 126 0.14 17.10 -4.13
N PRO A 127 1.15 17.70 -3.49
CA PRO A 127 2.60 17.67 -3.79
C PRO A 127 3.36 16.48 -3.18
N LYS A 128 2.73 15.62 -2.37
CA LYS A 128 3.44 14.57 -1.62
C LYS A 128 3.39 13.16 -2.23
N ALA A 129 2.68 12.94 -3.34
CA ALA A 129 2.56 11.64 -4.03
C ALA A 129 2.45 10.46 -3.05
N MET A 130 1.45 10.55 -2.15
CA MET A 130 1.15 9.53 -1.15
C MET A 130 -0.07 8.69 -1.55
N SER A 131 -0.91 9.18 -2.45
CA SER A 131 -2.16 8.54 -2.87
C SER A 131 -2.12 8.26 -4.37
N PHE A 132 -2.33 7.00 -4.73
CA PHE A 132 -2.23 6.49 -6.10
C PHE A 132 -3.55 5.82 -6.49
N TYR A 133 -4.27 6.43 -7.41
CA TYR A 133 -5.56 5.96 -7.93
C TYR A 133 -5.30 5.15 -9.20
N ILE A 134 -5.11 3.85 -9.05
CA ILE A 134 -4.60 2.99 -10.12
C ILE A 134 -5.76 2.24 -10.78
N THR A 135 -5.81 2.30 -12.10
CA THR A 135 -6.69 1.45 -12.92
C THR A 135 -5.88 0.30 -13.50
N VAL A 136 -6.36 -0.92 -13.34
CA VAL A 136 -5.67 -2.16 -13.73
C VAL A 136 -6.58 -2.97 -14.64
N ASP A 137 -6.10 -3.35 -15.81
CA ASP A 137 -6.76 -4.37 -16.62
C ASP A 137 -6.43 -5.74 -16.03
N VAL A 138 -7.47 -6.55 -15.80
CA VAL A 138 -7.35 -7.88 -15.20
C VAL A 138 -8.15 -8.90 -16.01
N LYS A 139 -7.74 -10.16 -15.91
CA LYS A 139 -8.46 -11.29 -16.49
C LYS A 139 -8.87 -12.25 -15.38
N ASP A 140 -10.14 -12.62 -15.31
CA ASP A 140 -10.58 -13.65 -14.39
C ASP A 140 -10.21 -15.04 -14.93
N LEU A 141 -9.50 -15.82 -14.12
CA LEU A 141 -9.10 -17.17 -14.51
C LEU A 141 -10.23 -18.20 -14.42
N ALA A 142 -11.35 -17.89 -13.77
CA ALA A 142 -12.49 -18.78 -13.65
C ALA A 142 -13.27 -18.92 -14.97
N ASP A 143 -13.47 -17.82 -15.69
CA ASP A 143 -14.29 -17.75 -16.91
C ASP A 143 -13.59 -17.08 -18.10
N ASN A 144 -12.31 -16.71 -17.94
CA ASN A 144 -11.52 -15.97 -18.93
C ASN A 144 -12.05 -14.57 -19.30
N SER A 145 -12.98 -14.00 -18.51
CA SER A 145 -13.50 -12.66 -18.75
C SER A 145 -12.47 -11.57 -18.45
N ALA A 146 -12.54 -10.47 -19.18
CA ALA A 146 -11.72 -9.29 -18.94
C ALA A 146 -12.51 -8.30 -18.07
N HIS A 147 -11.84 -7.72 -17.09
CA HIS A 147 -12.39 -6.67 -16.25
C HIS A 147 -11.39 -5.54 -16.06
N THR A 148 -11.90 -4.40 -15.61
CA THR A 148 -11.08 -3.28 -15.14
C THR A 148 -11.22 -3.19 -13.62
N LEU A 149 -10.12 -3.27 -12.90
CA LEU A 149 -10.04 -3.10 -11.45
C LEU A 149 -9.51 -1.70 -11.12
N GLN A 150 -10.13 -1.06 -10.13
CA GLN A 150 -9.71 0.23 -9.58
C GLN A 150 -9.21 0.00 -8.14
N THR A 151 -8.03 0.54 -7.83
CA THR A 151 -7.45 0.47 -6.49
C THR A 151 -6.84 1.80 -6.07
N LEU A 152 -7.17 2.25 -4.85
CA LEU A 152 -6.43 3.35 -4.22
C LEU A 152 -5.36 2.74 -3.34
N VAL A 153 -4.09 3.08 -3.61
CA VAL A 153 -2.98 2.74 -2.73
C VAL A 153 -2.46 4.01 -2.07
N ILE A 154 -2.33 3.94 -0.75
CA ILE A 154 -1.80 5.00 0.09
C ILE A 154 -0.45 4.53 0.63
N ARG A 155 0.60 5.26 0.29
CA ARG A 155 1.91 5.13 0.93
C ARG A 155 1.90 6.01 2.18
N SER A 156 2.18 5.42 3.33
CA SER A 156 2.22 6.13 4.61
C SER A 156 3.66 6.34 5.06
N PHE A 157 3.86 7.31 5.97
CA PHE A 157 5.14 7.43 6.67
C PHE A 157 5.34 6.23 7.61
N SER A 158 6.60 5.82 7.75
CA SER A 158 6.99 4.79 8.71
C SER A 158 6.68 5.24 10.14
N ARG A 159 6.13 4.36 10.98
CA ARG A 159 5.79 4.66 12.39
C ARG A 159 6.42 3.70 13.40
N ASN A 160 6.54 2.43 13.04
CA ASN A 160 6.80 1.31 13.95
C ASN A 160 8.10 0.57 13.60
N GLY A 161 9.07 1.27 13.01
CA GLY A 161 10.36 0.71 12.61
C GLY A 161 10.35 -0.02 11.26
N GLU A 162 9.23 0.00 10.53
CA GLU A 162 9.15 -0.47 9.16
C GLU A 162 9.85 0.51 8.19
N HIS A 163 10.52 -0.02 7.17
CA HIS A 163 11.11 0.77 6.10
C HIS A 163 10.05 1.28 5.13
N LEU A 164 9.02 0.47 4.84
CA LEU A 164 7.92 0.80 3.93
C LEU A 164 6.58 0.43 4.57
N ARG A 165 5.60 1.35 4.44
CA ARG A 165 4.20 1.12 4.79
C ARG A 165 3.30 1.54 3.64
N VAL A 166 2.52 0.59 3.12
CA VAL A 166 1.53 0.82 2.07
C VAL A 166 0.20 0.19 2.45
N SER A 167 -0.90 0.81 2.04
CA SER A 167 -2.25 0.33 2.33
C SER A 167 -3.19 0.59 1.17
N THR A 168 -4.20 -0.25 1.00
CA THR A 168 -5.29 0.03 0.08
C THR A 168 -6.45 0.71 0.81
N GLY A 169 -7.06 1.72 0.16
CA GLY A 169 -8.27 2.38 0.65
C GLY A 169 -9.54 1.98 -0.09
N ILE A 170 -9.39 1.31 -1.24
CA ILE A 170 -10.47 0.67 -2.00
C ILE A 170 -9.84 -0.31 -3.01
N CYS A 171 -10.49 -1.45 -3.26
CA CYS A 171 -10.20 -2.34 -4.38
C CYS A 171 -11.52 -2.88 -4.94
N ARG A 172 -11.87 -2.51 -6.17
CA ARG A 172 -13.15 -2.91 -6.79
C ARG A 172 -13.01 -3.16 -8.29
N ILE A 173 -13.87 -3.98 -8.86
CA ILE A 173 -14.14 -3.92 -10.30
C ILE A 173 -14.80 -2.57 -10.58
N LYS A 174 -14.37 -1.87 -11.64
CA LYS A 174 -14.91 -0.58 -12.04
C LYS A 174 -16.44 -0.70 -12.17
N PRO A 175 -17.22 0.02 -11.35
CA PRO A 175 -18.66 -0.11 -11.36
C PRO A 175 -19.28 0.64 -12.55
N GLU A 176 -20.47 0.23 -12.98
CA GLU A 176 -21.24 0.93 -14.02
C GLU A 176 -21.83 2.25 -13.51
N THR A 177 -22.07 2.34 -12.20
CA THR A 177 -22.53 3.54 -11.51
C THR A 177 -21.58 3.90 -10.36
N PRO A 178 -21.51 5.16 -9.92
CA PRO A 178 -20.68 5.54 -8.78
C PRO A 178 -21.09 4.80 -7.50
N GLU A 179 -20.35 3.76 -7.11
CA GLU A 179 -20.63 2.97 -5.90
C GLU A 179 -19.39 2.68 -5.07
N GLY A 180 -19.46 2.97 -3.78
CA GLY A 180 -18.43 2.69 -2.79
C GLY A 180 -17.77 3.96 -2.26
N ASP A 181 -17.13 3.83 -1.10
CA ASP A 181 -16.46 4.93 -0.43
C ASP A 181 -14.97 4.61 -0.30
N ILE A 182 -14.14 5.64 -0.41
CA ILE A 182 -12.75 5.56 -0.01
C ILE A 182 -12.70 5.77 1.50
N CYS A 183 -12.11 4.82 2.23
CA CYS A 183 -11.81 5.03 3.64
C CYS A 183 -10.42 4.51 4.00
N LEU A 184 -9.87 5.07 5.08
CA LEU A 184 -8.63 4.57 5.65
C LEU A 184 -8.88 3.30 6.43
N VAL A 185 -7.84 2.47 6.53
CA VAL A 185 -7.85 1.27 7.37
C VAL A 185 -8.01 1.67 8.82
N ASP A 186 -8.99 1.09 9.51
CA ASP A 186 -9.18 1.27 10.94
C ASP A 186 -8.14 0.46 11.72
N GLU A 187 -7.05 1.11 12.10
CA GLU A 187 -5.99 0.48 12.89
C GLU A 187 -6.53 -0.08 14.22
N LYS A 188 -7.60 0.48 14.79
CA LYS A 188 -8.23 0.03 16.04
C LYS A 188 -9.12 -1.21 15.88
N ALA A 189 -9.33 -1.68 14.65
CA ALA A 189 -9.99 -2.96 14.38
C ALA A 189 -9.01 -4.14 14.17
N ILE A 190 -7.76 -3.89 13.76
CA ILE A 190 -6.73 -4.93 13.53
C ILE A 190 -6.43 -5.73 14.81
N ASP A 191 -6.20 -7.04 14.82
CA ASP A 191 -5.86 -7.71 16.10
C ASP A 191 -4.58 -7.12 16.75
N LYS A 192 -4.59 -6.91 18.08
CA LYS A 192 -3.47 -6.33 18.84
C LYS A 192 -2.13 -7.06 18.61
N PHE A 193 -2.19 -8.35 18.30
CA PHE A 193 -1.03 -9.19 17.97
C PHE A 193 -0.27 -8.67 16.75
N TYR A 194 -0.97 -8.08 15.78
CA TYR A 194 -0.39 -7.57 14.54
C TYR A 194 -0.16 -6.06 14.55
N ARG A 195 -0.11 -5.42 15.72
CA ARG A 195 0.11 -3.96 15.85
C ARG A 195 1.44 -3.64 16.51
N GLY A 196 1.83 -2.36 16.43
CA GLY A 196 3.02 -1.81 17.09
C GLY A 196 4.30 -2.13 16.34
N VAL A 197 5.43 -2.14 17.05
CA VAL A 197 6.77 -2.31 16.48
C VAL A 197 6.86 -3.57 15.61
N MET A 198 7.59 -3.49 14.50
CA MET A 198 7.84 -4.65 13.64
C MET A 198 8.52 -5.77 14.42
N PRO A 199 8.06 -7.04 14.30
CA PRO A 199 8.64 -8.14 15.03
C PRO A 199 10.04 -8.48 14.53
N ASN A 200 10.84 -9.13 15.38
CA ASN A 200 12.14 -9.64 15.00
C ASN A 200 12.01 -10.78 13.98
N PHE A 201 12.99 -10.90 13.09
CA PHE A 201 13.03 -11.98 12.11
C PHE A 201 13.21 -13.35 12.76
N VAL A 202 12.41 -14.30 12.31
CA VAL A 202 12.46 -15.70 12.74
C VAL A 202 12.99 -16.56 11.60
N SER A 203 14.07 -17.31 11.85
CA SER A 203 14.71 -18.21 10.87
C SER A 203 14.39 -19.70 11.08
N LYS A 204 13.87 -20.06 12.26
CA LYS A 204 13.54 -21.43 12.67
C LYS A 204 12.24 -21.44 13.47
N GLN A 205 11.47 -22.52 13.37
CA GLN A 205 10.31 -22.74 14.24
C GLN A 205 10.80 -22.87 15.70
N GLY A 206 10.09 -22.23 16.63
CA GLY A 206 10.38 -22.27 18.07
C GLY A 206 10.17 -23.65 18.71
N ALA A 207 10.05 -23.69 20.04
CA ALA A 207 9.79 -24.93 20.78
C ALA A 207 8.50 -25.63 20.30
N VAL A 208 8.26 -26.89 20.70
CA VAL A 208 7.13 -27.71 20.21
C VAL A 208 5.76 -27.03 20.33
N THR A 209 5.58 -26.16 21.33
CA THR A 209 4.38 -25.33 21.55
C THR A 209 4.17 -24.22 20.51
N ASP A 210 5.23 -23.76 19.83
CA ASP A 210 5.16 -22.73 18.77
C ASP A 210 4.84 -23.29 17.38
N LYS A 211 4.89 -24.62 17.19
CA LYS A 211 4.62 -25.24 15.87
C LYS A 211 3.21 -24.97 15.34
N LEU A 212 2.25 -24.63 16.19
CA LEU A 212 0.89 -24.29 15.76
C LEU A 212 0.77 -22.87 15.20
N ARG A 213 1.71 -21.98 15.53
CA ARG A 213 1.72 -20.57 15.09
C ARG A 213 2.49 -20.35 13.81
N PHE A 214 3.56 -21.14 13.61
CA PHE A 214 4.43 -21.01 12.44
C PHE A 214 4.11 -22.03 11.35
N TYR A 215 4.31 -21.63 10.10
CA TYR A 215 4.35 -22.52 8.95
C TYR A 215 5.56 -22.19 8.07
N GLU A 216 6.44 -23.18 7.86
CA GLU A 216 7.48 -23.08 6.85
C GLU A 216 6.90 -23.44 5.49
N VAL A 217 6.81 -22.44 4.62
CA VAL A 217 6.14 -22.54 3.32
C VAL A 217 6.92 -23.48 2.42
N GLN A 218 6.22 -24.47 1.86
CA GLN A 218 6.80 -25.43 0.92
C GLN A 218 6.87 -24.84 -0.50
N GLU A 219 7.81 -25.31 -1.31
CA GLU A 219 8.01 -24.81 -2.69
C GLU A 219 6.73 -24.84 -3.53
N GLN A 220 5.96 -25.93 -3.42
CA GLN A 220 4.67 -26.08 -4.10
C GLN A 220 3.65 -24.99 -3.73
N ASP A 221 3.68 -24.50 -2.47
CA ASP A 221 2.81 -23.43 -2.03
C ASP A 221 3.34 -22.06 -2.49
N ILE A 222 4.66 -21.88 -2.62
CA ILE A 222 5.26 -20.70 -3.25
C ILE A 222 4.82 -20.61 -4.72
N CYS A 223 4.92 -21.70 -5.48
CA CYS A 223 4.47 -21.76 -6.87
C CYS A 223 2.94 -21.58 -7.02
N ALA A 224 2.15 -22.03 -6.05
CA ALA A 224 0.69 -21.88 -6.09
C ALA A 224 0.21 -20.48 -5.67
N ASN A 225 1.06 -19.68 -5.03
CA ASN A 225 0.71 -18.39 -4.45
C ASN A 225 1.69 -17.30 -4.93
N ASP A 226 1.52 -16.87 -6.18
CA ASP A 226 2.36 -15.83 -6.81
C ASP A 226 2.47 -14.53 -5.98
N TRP A 227 1.49 -14.24 -5.12
CA TRP A 227 1.52 -13.09 -4.22
C TRP A 227 2.61 -13.17 -3.13
N LEU A 228 3.15 -14.36 -2.81
CA LEU A 228 4.33 -14.48 -1.94
C LEU A 228 5.56 -13.86 -2.59
N ARG A 229 5.67 -13.98 -3.92
CA ARG A 229 6.70 -13.30 -4.70
C ARG A 229 6.45 -11.80 -4.74
N LEU A 230 5.20 -11.36 -4.85
CA LEU A 230 4.84 -9.95 -4.72
C LEU A 230 5.34 -9.36 -3.39
N TYR A 231 5.17 -10.05 -2.26
CA TYR A 231 5.68 -9.56 -0.96
C TYR A 231 7.21 -9.50 -0.92
N THR A 232 7.88 -10.45 -1.56
CA THR A 232 9.34 -10.46 -1.69
C THR A 232 9.82 -9.30 -2.56
N GLU A 233 9.11 -8.96 -3.64
CA GLU A 233 9.42 -7.80 -4.47
C GLU A 233 9.19 -6.49 -3.72
N PHE A 234 8.13 -6.39 -2.91
CA PHE A 234 7.93 -5.27 -1.98
C PHE A 234 9.07 -5.16 -0.95
N ALA A 235 9.55 -6.29 -0.43
CA ALA A 235 10.69 -6.34 0.47
C ALA A 235 11.95 -5.77 -0.18
N LEU A 236 12.25 -6.13 -1.43
CA LEU A 236 13.35 -5.54 -2.20
C LEU A 236 13.11 -4.05 -2.49
N PHE A 237 11.91 -3.68 -2.93
CA PHE A 237 11.54 -2.29 -3.25
C PHE A 237 11.71 -1.35 -2.06
N SER A 238 11.49 -1.83 -0.83
CA SER A 238 11.70 -1.04 0.38
C SER A 238 13.13 -0.48 0.53
N LEU A 239 14.14 -1.15 -0.06
CA LEU A 239 15.54 -0.72 -0.08
C LEU A 239 15.88 0.17 -1.28
N TRP A 240 15.19 -0.01 -2.40
CA TRP A 240 15.49 0.64 -3.69
C TRP A 240 14.46 1.70 -4.10
N ARG A 241 13.60 2.14 -3.18
CA ARG A 241 12.47 3.05 -3.46
C ARG A 241 12.80 4.26 -4.32
N TYR A 242 13.99 4.83 -4.15
CA TYR A 242 14.44 6.04 -4.86
C TYR A 242 15.38 5.75 -6.04
N ASN A 243 15.58 4.48 -6.38
CA ASN A 243 16.44 4.03 -7.48
C ASN A 243 15.77 2.88 -8.23
N GLU A 244 14.92 3.25 -9.18
CA GLU A 244 14.14 2.35 -10.01
C GLU A 244 15.02 1.40 -10.84
N ASP A 245 16.04 1.92 -11.52
CA ASP A 245 17.00 1.10 -12.27
C ASP A 245 17.70 0.08 -11.36
N GLY A 246 18.03 0.49 -10.12
CA GLY A 246 18.61 -0.38 -9.10
C GLY A 246 17.67 -1.53 -8.72
N PHE A 247 16.40 -1.21 -8.47
CA PHE A 247 15.34 -2.19 -8.19
C PHE A 247 15.18 -3.18 -9.36
N GLU A 248 15.01 -2.68 -10.58
CA GLU A 248 14.79 -3.49 -11.78
C GLU A 248 15.98 -4.39 -12.08
N SER A 249 17.22 -3.90 -11.91
CA SER A 249 18.44 -4.69 -12.10
C SER A 249 18.59 -5.85 -11.10
N CYS A 250 17.80 -5.85 -10.02
CA CYS A 250 17.81 -6.88 -9.00
C CYS A 250 16.70 -7.93 -9.19
N LEU A 251 15.80 -7.74 -10.17
CA LEU A 251 14.76 -8.71 -10.50
C LEU A 251 15.24 -9.75 -11.54
N PRO A 252 14.71 -11.00 -11.50
CA PRO A 252 13.80 -11.52 -10.49
C PRO A 252 14.50 -11.87 -9.16
N VAL A 253 13.77 -11.73 -8.05
CA VAL A 253 14.23 -12.22 -6.74
C VAL A 253 14.16 -13.74 -6.64
N GLU A 254 15.07 -14.33 -5.87
CA GLU A 254 15.10 -15.77 -5.56
C GLU A 254 14.68 -15.98 -4.10
N ILE A 255 13.52 -16.59 -3.89
CA ILE A 255 13.02 -16.90 -2.54
C ILE A 255 13.77 -18.12 -2.02
N LYS A 256 14.49 -17.97 -0.90
CA LYS A 256 15.19 -19.08 -0.25
C LYS A 256 14.33 -19.77 0.79
N LYS A 257 13.57 -18.99 1.57
CA LYS A 257 12.74 -19.49 2.67
C LYS A 257 11.68 -18.49 3.06
N ILE A 258 10.48 -18.98 3.37
CA ILE A 258 9.41 -18.19 4.00
C ILE A 258 8.91 -18.93 5.24
N ILE A 259 8.84 -18.22 6.37
CA ILE A 259 8.09 -18.65 7.55
C ILE A 259 6.90 -17.71 7.73
N VAL A 260 5.70 -18.28 7.77
CA VAL A 260 4.46 -17.56 8.07
C VAL A 260 4.14 -17.71 9.55
N GLU A 261 3.77 -16.62 10.19
CA GLU A 261 3.32 -16.56 11.57
C GLU A 261 1.91 -15.99 11.63
N THR A 262 1.02 -16.72 12.29
CA THR A 262 -0.39 -16.34 12.49
C THR A 262 -0.78 -16.54 13.95
N CYS A 263 -1.75 -15.75 14.43
CA CYS A 263 -2.41 -16.02 15.71
C CYS A 263 -3.41 -17.18 15.59
N GLU A 264 -3.92 -17.44 14.39
CA GLU A 264 -4.83 -18.53 14.07
C GLU A 264 -4.10 -19.88 14.13
N THR A 265 -4.51 -20.74 15.07
CA THR A 265 -3.95 -22.08 15.25
C THR A 265 -4.61 -23.08 14.30
N HIS A 266 -4.29 -22.99 13.01
CA HIS A 266 -4.73 -23.99 12.02
C HIS A 266 -4.02 -25.32 12.23
N ARG A 267 -4.78 -26.43 12.32
CA ARG A 267 -4.23 -27.80 12.39
C ARG A 267 -3.49 -28.17 11.11
N GLU A 268 -4.00 -27.75 9.96
CA GLU A 268 -3.32 -27.88 8.68
C GLU A 268 -2.43 -26.64 8.43
N PRO A 269 -1.10 -26.78 8.39
CA PRO A 269 -0.20 -25.63 8.36
C PRO A 269 -0.39 -24.69 7.17
N ARG A 270 -0.67 -25.23 5.97
CA ARG A 270 -0.84 -24.43 4.75
C ARG A 270 -2.03 -23.48 4.78
N LEU A 271 -3.04 -23.75 5.62
CA LEU A 271 -4.20 -22.87 5.77
C LEU A 271 -3.84 -21.51 6.37
N LYS A 272 -2.68 -21.39 7.03
CA LYS A 272 -2.15 -20.08 7.50
C LYS A 272 -1.91 -19.08 6.38
N LEU A 273 -1.68 -19.55 5.14
CA LEU A 273 -1.56 -18.66 3.98
C LEU A 273 -2.89 -17.94 3.67
N LYS A 274 -4.02 -18.51 4.10
CA LYS A 274 -5.36 -17.95 3.92
C LYS A 274 -5.79 -17.01 5.05
N SER A 275 -5.04 -16.91 6.14
CA SER A 275 -5.36 -16.03 7.26
C SER A 275 -5.33 -14.57 6.82
N SER A 276 -6.35 -13.78 7.13
CA SER A 276 -6.44 -12.38 6.69
C SER A 276 -5.23 -11.56 7.18
N ASN A 277 -4.86 -11.76 8.44
CA ASN A 277 -3.69 -11.15 9.06
C ASN A 277 -2.57 -12.20 9.19
N ALA A 278 -1.34 -11.82 8.86
CA ALA A 278 -0.19 -12.71 8.96
C ALA A 278 1.14 -11.94 8.93
N ILE A 279 2.17 -12.52 9.54
CA ILE A 279 3.55 -12.03 9.46
C ILE A 279 4.37 -13.03 8.63
N PHE A 280 5.14 -12.53 7.68
CA PHE A 280 5.97 -13.30 6.78
C PHE A 280 7.43 -12.96 7.02
N HIS A 281 8.19 -13.97 7.43
CA HIS A 281 9.64 -13.91 7.59
C HIS A 281 10.27 -14.48 6.33
N ILE A 282 10.79 -13.60 5.47
CA ILE A 282 11.25 -13.93 4.12
C ILE A 282 12.77 -13.84 4.07
N ASN A 283 13.42 -14.92 3.66
CA ASN A 283 14.82 -14.95 3.26
C ASN A 283 14.89 -15.08 1.73
N PHE A 284 15.58 -14.16 1.07
CA PHE A 284 15.66 -14.12 -0.39
C PHE A 284 17.00 -13.57 -0.87
N SER A 285 17.38 -13.90 -2.09
CA SER A 285 18.54 -13.33 -2.79
C SER A 285 18.11 -12.44 -3.94
N ALA A 286 18.90 -11.39 -4.19
CA ALA A 286 18.81 -10.56 -5.39
C ALA A 286 20.21 -10.07 -5.77
N LYS A 287 20.61 -10.22 -7.04
CA LYS A 287 21.93 -9.82 -7.54
C LYS A 287 23.11 -10.28 -6.65
N SER A 288 23.08 -11.56 -6.27
CA SER A 288 24.07 -12.20 -5.40
C SER A 288 24.19 -11.62 -3.98
N CYS A 289 23.22 -10.82 -3.54
CA CYS A 289 23.10 -10.36 -2.16
C CYS A 289 21.96 -11.10 -1.46
N ASP A 290 22.20 -11.49 -0.22
CA ASP A 290 21.20 -12.13 0.62
C ASP A 290 20.49 -11.09 1.50
N TYR A 291 19.18 -11.24 1.62
CA TYR A 291 18.29 -10.34 2.34
C TYR A 291 17.39 -11.11 3.29
N LYS A 292 17.09 -10.47 4.41
CA LYS A 292 16.04 -10.89 5.34
C LYS A 292 15.01 -9.80 5.40
N SER A 293 13.74 -10.20 5.40
CA SER A 293 12.62 -9.28 5.52
C SER A 293 11.56 -9.83 6.45
N VAL A 294 10.93 -8.93 7.18
CA VAL A 294 9.69 -9.16 7.90
C VAL A 294 8.62 -8.33 7.20
N VAL A 295 7.61 -9.00 6.67
CA VAL A 295 6.45 -8.39 6.03
C VAL A 295 5.23 -8.70 6.90
N ARG A 296 4.57 -7.67 7.42
CA ARG A 296 3.32 -7.83 8.17
C ARG A 296 2.17 -7.41 7.27
N ARG A 297 1.27 -8.37 6.97
CA ARG A 297 -0.02 -8.12 6.32
C ARG A 297 -1.09 -7.97 7.39
N THR A 298 -1.86 -6.89 7.32
CA THR A 298 -3.04 -6.70 8.16
C THR A 298 -4.25 -6.16 7.39
N THR A 299 -5.44 -6.35 7.94
CA THR A 299 -6.72 -5.79 7.50
C THR A 299 -7.59 -5.50 8.73
N ASP A 300 -8.45 -4.49 8.61
CA ASP A 300 -9.52 -4.18 9.58
C ASP A 300 -10.78 -5.01 9.35
N GLY A 301 -10.77 -5.90 8.35
CA GLY A 301 -11.91 -6.73 7.96
C GLY A 301 -12.89 -6.04 7.01
N LYS A 302 -12.63 -4.79 6.60
CA LYS A 302 -13.44 -4.12 5.56
C LYS A 302 -12.99 -4.56 4.16
N PRO A 303 -13.90 -4.64 3.19
CA PRO A 303 -13.55 -4.95 1.81
C PRO A 303 -12.60 -3.92 1.20
N GLY A 304 -11.62 -4.38 0.43
CA GLY A 304 -10.65 -3.55 -0.26
C GLY A 304 -9.58 -2.97 0.66
N HIS A 305 -9.45 -3.45 1.89
CA HIS A 305 -8.50 -2.97 2.89
C HIS A 305 -7.41 -4.01 3.17
N ILE A 306 -6.18 -3.69 2.79
CA ILE A 306 -4.96 -4.41 3.18
C ILE A 306 -3.89 -3.37 3.55
N VAL A 307 -3.08 -3.68 4.57
CA VAL A 307 -1.87 -2.93 4.92
C VAL A 307 -0.70 -3.89 4.81
N LEU A 308 0.38 -3.43 4.19
CA LEU A 308 1.68 -4.08 4.20
C LEU A 308 2.70 -3.16 4.89
N GLU A 309 3.29 -3.67 5.96
CA GLU A 309 4.44 -3.08 6.65
C GLU A 309 5.65 -3.97 6.44
N ILE A 310 6.76 -3.37 6.00
CA ILE A 310 7.93 -4.10 5.52
C ILE A 310 9.17 -3.55 6.18
N ASN A 311 9.93 -4.43 6.81
CA ASN A 311 11.27 -4.15 7.31
C ASN A 311 12.26 -5.13 6.70
N THR A 312 13.26 -4.62 5.97
CA THR A 312 14.20 -5.44 5.19
C THR A 312 15.62 -4.99 5.45
N TRP A 313 16.54 -5.94 5.61
CA TRP A 313 17.96 -5.66 5.75
C TRP A 313 18.80 -6.68 4.98
N LYS A 314 20.01 -6.25 4.61
CA LYS A 314 21.01 -7.11 4.00
C LYS A 314 21.58 -8.06 5.06
N ASN A 315 21.81 -9.30 4.68
CA ASN A 315 22.45 -10.28 5.56
C ASN A 315 23.97 -10.19 5.36
N ASP A 316 24.68 -9.63 6.34
CA ASP A 316 26.13 -9.41 6.24
C ASP A 316 26.98 -10.66 6.56
N GLN A 317 26.36 -11.81 6.81
CA GLN A 317 27.10 -13.04 7.03
C GLN A 317 27.30 -13.79 5.70
N PRO A 318 28.56 -14.04 5.28
CA PRO A 318 28.82 -14.93 4.15
C PRO A 318 28.26 -16.31 4.50
N SER A 319 27.41 -16.85 3.62
CA SER A 319 26.99 -18.24 3.66
C SER A 319 28.23 -19.12 3.69
N SER A 320 28.50 -19.71 4.85
CA SER A 320 29.58 -20.66 5.02
C SER A 320 29.27 -21.87 4.14
N THR A 321 30.02 -22.01 3.06
CA THR A 321 30.10 -23.20 2.21
C THR A 321 30.55 -24.42 2.98
#